data_AF-A0A3B7D621-F1
#
_entry.id   AF-A0A3B7D621-F1
#
_cell.length_a   1.000
_cell.length_b   1.000
_cell.length_c   1.000
_cell.angle_alpha   90.00
_cell.angle_beta   90.00
_cell.angle_gamma   90.00
#
_symmetry.space_group_name_H-M   'P 1'
#
loop_
_entity.id
_entity.type
_entity.pdbx_description
1 polymer ?
#
loop_
_entity_poly.entity_id
_entity_poly.type
_entity_poly.pdbx_seq_one_letter_code
_entity_poly.pdbx_strand_id
1 'polypeptide(L)'
;MTTDQGIHEHISALVAEEKALRERLARHEVKPSEEHERLRRLEVELDQAWDLLRQRSAKRQYGESPDDAAERTPDVVEKYLG
;
A
#
# COMPACT_ATOMS: atom_id res chain seq x y z
N MET A 1 -15.03 6.42 -2.64
CA MET A 1 -14.57 7.21 -1.48
C MET A 1 -13.68 6.30 -0.66
N THR A 2 -12.37 6.37 -0.84
CA THR A 2 -11.41 5.57 -0.06
C THR A 2 -11.41 6.12 1.37
N THR A 3 -12.01 5.36 2.28
CA THR A 3 -12.06 5.73 3.70
C THR A 3 -10.73 5.36 4.36
N ASP A 4 -10.44 5.96 5.51
CA ASP A 4 -9.25 5.61 6.28
C ASP A 4 -9.21 4.10 6.62
N GLN A 5 -10.39 3.50 6.80
CA GLN A 5 -10.53 2.05 6.97
C GLN A 5 -10.13 1.29 5.70
N GLY A 6 -10.54 1.73 4.51
CA GLY A 6 -10.11 1.12 3.25
C GLY A 6 -8.59 1.17 3.05
N ILE A 7 -7.93 2.26 3.49
CA ILE A 7 -6.47 2.36 3.45
C ILE A 7 -5.83 1.37 4.43
N HIS A 8 -6.37 1.20 5.64
CA HIS A 8 -5.87 0.20 6.60
C HIS A 8 -6.06 -1.24 6.10
N GLU A 9 -7.18 -1.52 5.43
CA GLU A 9 -7.44 -2.81 4.79
C GLU A 9 -6.43 -3.07 3.66
N HIS A 10 -6.12 -2.06 2.85
CA HIS A 10 -5.10 -2.15 1.81
C HIS A 10 -3.69 -2.38 2.38
N ILE A 11 -3.28 -1.62 3.41
CA ILE A 11 -2.01 -1.85 4.13
C ILE A 11 -1.94 -3.28 4.67
N SER A 12 -3.04 -3.77 5.25
CA SER A 12 -3.10 -5.14 5.79
C SER A 12 -2.92 -6.20 4.70
N ALA A 13 -3.50 -5.98 3.51
CA ALA A 13 -3.32 -6.86 2.36
C ALA A 13 -1.86 -6.87 1.87
N LEU A 14 -1.21 -5.71 1.78
CA LEU A 14 0.19 -5.59 1.38
C LEU A 14 1.14 -6.31 2.34
N VAL A 15 0.93 -6.15 3.66
CA VAL A 15 1.72 -6.87 4.68
C VAL A 15 1.49 -8.38 4.61
N ALA A 16 0.25 -8.82 4.33
CA ALA A 16 -0.04 -10.24 4.15
C ALA A 16 0.68 -10.81 2.92
N GLU A 17 0.74 -10.06 1.82
CA GLU A 17 1.49 -10.45 0.62
C GLU A 17 3.00 -10.53 0.87
N GLU A 18 3.58 -9.54 1.58
CA GLU A 18 4.99 -9.58 1.99
C GLU A 18 5.29 -10.86 2.77
N LYS A 19 4.46 -11.18 3.76
CA LYS A 19 4.64 -12.37 4.58
C LYS A 19 4.56 -13.65 3.75
N ALA A 20 3.56 -13.76 2.88
CA ALA A 20 3.42 -14.91 1.99
C ALA A 20 4.62 -15.05 1.04
N LEU A 21 5.16 -13.93 0.55
CA LEU A 21 6.33 -13.91 -0.32
C LEU A 21 7.59 -14.41 0.41
N ARG A 22 7.82 -13.95 1.65
CA ARG A 22 8.92 -14.43 2.50
C ARG A 22 8.78 -15.92 2.82
N GLU A 23 7.57 -16.41 3.08
CA GLU A 23 7.32 -17.83 3.30
C GLU A 23 7.63 -18.68 2.06
N ARG A 24 7.24 -18.19 0.87
CA ARG A 24 7.57 -18.85 -0.41
C ARG A 24 9.09 -18.87 -0.66
N LEU A 25 9.80 -17.79 -0.31
CA LEU A 25 11.26 -17.74 -0.41
C LEU A 25 11.91 -18.76 0.52
N ALA A 26 11.44 -18.86 1.77
CA ALA A 26 11.94 -19.84 2.75
C ALA A 26 11.73 -21.28 2.27
N ARG A 27 10.68 -21.54 1.47
CA ARG A 27 10.43 -22.83 0.81
C ARG A 27 11.19 -23.02 -0.51
N HIS A 28 12.01 -22.04 -0.93
CA HIS A 28 12.67 -21.99 -2.24
C HIS A 28 11.71 -22.07 -3.44
N GLU A 29 10.45 -21.66 -3.26
CA GLU A 29 9.43 -21.61 -4.32
C GLU A 29 9.57 -20.38 -5.22
N VAL A 30 10.35 -19.38 -4.79
CA VAL A 30 10.66 -18.16 -5.54
C VAL A 30 12.16 -17.86 -5.49
N LYS A 31 12.67 -17.22 -6.53
CA LYS A 31 14.07 -16.80 -6.58
C LYS A 31 14.27 -15.56 -5.68
N PRO A 32 15.38 -15.45 -4.94
CA PRO A 32 15.69 -14.26 -4.13
C PRO A 32 15.64 -12.95 -4.92
N SER A 33 16.04 -12.97 -6.20
CA SER A 33 15.99 -11.79 -7.07
C SER A 33 14.57 -11.33 -7.42
N GLU A 34 13.65 -12.27 -7.65
CA GLU A 34 12.24 -11.97 -7.94
C GLU A 34 11.52 -11.50 -6.67
N GLU A 35 11.87 -12.11 -5.54
CA GLU A 35 11.35 -11.74 -4.23
C GLU A 35 11.77 -10.32 -3.84
N HIS A 36 13.04 -9.96 -3.97
CA HIS A 36 13.52 -8.59 -3.74
C HIS A 36 12.81 -7.54 -4.61
N GLU A 37 12.49 -7.86 -5.87
CA GLU A 37 11.77 -6.93 -6.74
C GLU A 37 10.32 -6.73 -6.31
N ARG A 38 9.63 -7.80 -5.92
CA ARG A 38 8.27 -7.74 -5.38
C ARG A 38 8.22 -7.05 -4.02
N LEU A 39 9.16 -7.33 -3.12
CA LEU A 39 9.28 -6.63 -1.84
C LEU A 39 9.43 -5.13 -2.03
N ARG A 40 10.34 -4.68 -2.90
CA ARG A 40 10.52 -3.25 -3.19
C ARG A 40 9.23 -2.58 -3.67
N ARG A 41 8.41 -3.29 -4.47
CA ARG A 41 7.10 -2.76 -4.89
C ARG A 41 6.14 -2.64 -3.70
N LEU A 42 6.03 -3.69 -2.88
CA LEU A 42 5.19 -3.70 -1.68
C LEU A 42 5.58 -2.59 -0.68
N GLU A 43 6.88 -2.36 -0.48
CA GLU A 43 7.40 -1.27 0.37
C GLU A 43 6.97 0.10 -0.16
N VAL A 44 7.06 0.34 -1.47
CA VAL A 44 6.63 1.60 -2.10
C VAL A 44 5.12 1.80 -1.96
N GLU A 45 4.32 0.76 -2.13
CA GLU A 45 2.86 0.84 -1.96
C GLU A 45 2.47 1.09 -0.49
N LEU A 46 3.17 0.45 0.45
CA LEU A 46 2.99 0.69 1.89
C LEU A 46 3.30 2.14 2.27
N ASP A 47 4.43 2.67 1.80
CA ASP A 47 4.81 4.06 2.04
C ASP A 47 3.75 5.04 1.51
N GLN A 48 3.23 4.80 0.30
CA GLN A 48 2.16 5.63 -0.28
C GLN A 48 0.87 5.58 0.55
N ALA A 49 0.47 4.39 1.00
CA ALA A 49 -0.72 4.22 1.81
C ALA A 49 -0.58 4.93 3.18
N TRP A 50 0.60 4.86 3.80
CA TRP A 50 0.89 5.58 5.04
C TRP A 50 0.94 7.09 4.84
N ASP A 51 1.49 7.58 3.74
CA ASP A 51 1.53 9.02 3.44
C ASP A 51 0.13 9.58 3.20
N LEU A 52 -0.75 8.82 2.54
CA LEU A 52 -2.15 9.19 2.34
C LEU A 52 -2.89 9.31 3.68
N LEU A 53 -2.72 8.36 4.61
CA LEU A 53 -3.29 8.44 5.96
C LEU A 53 -2.79 9.67 6.71
N ARG A 54 -1.49 9.96 6.61
CA ARG A 54 -0.88 11.12 7.26
C ARG A 54 -1.43 12.43 6.68
N GLN A 55 -1.58 12.52 5.37
CA GLN A 55 -2.16 13.68 4.69
C GLN A 55 -3.62 13.90 5.12
N ARG A 56 -4.42 12.84 5.16
CA ARG A 56 -5.81 12.89 5.63
C ARG A 56 -5.91 13.31 7.09
N SER A 57 -5.03 12.79 7.95
CA SER A 57 -4.95 13.16 9.35
C SER A 57 -4.60 14.64 9.54
N ALA A 58 -3.62 15.15 8.78
CA ALA A 58 -3.26 16.56 8.78
C ALA A 58 -4.44 17.46 8.35
N LYS A 59 -5.13 17.14 7.24
CA LYS A 59 -6.30 17.93 6.80
C LYS A 59 -7.41 17.98 7.84
N ARG A 60 -7.70 16.85 8.51
CA ARG A 60 -8.65 16.82 9.64
C ARG A 60 -8.21 17.73 10.79
N GLN A 61 -6.92 17.75 11.11
CA GLN A 61 -6.38 18.57 12.20
C GLN A 61 -6.50 20.08 11.91
N TYR A 62 -6.37 20.50 10.65
CA TYR A 62 -6.52 21.90 10.24
C TYR A 62 -7.97 22.30 9.91
N GLY A 63 -8.94 21.40 10.12
CA GLY A 63 -10.36 21.67 9.84
C GLY A 63 -10.72 21.70 8.35
N GLU A 64 -9.82 21.23 7.49
CA GLU A 64 -10.07 21.03 6.06
C GLU A 64 -10.82 19.71 5.84
N SER A 65 -11.61 19.63 4.76
CA SER A 65 -12.32 18.38 4.44
C SER A 65 -11.32 17.27 4.15
N PRO A 66 -11.38 16.11 4.85
CA PRO A 66 -10.53 14.96 4.57
C PRO A 66 -10.79 14.35 3.19
N ASP A 67 -11.96 14.60 2.59
CA ASP A 67 -12.28 14.28 1.19
C ASP A 67 -11.60 15.22 0.19
N ASP A 68 -11.14 16.39 0.64
CA ASP A 68 -10.31 17.32 -0.15
C ASP A 68 -8.85 16.86 -0.19
N ALA A 69 -8.45 15.89 0.66
CA ALA A 69 -7.27 15.07 0.39
C ALA A 69 -7.60 14.20 -0.83
N ALA A 70 -7.65 14.83 -2.00
CA ALA A 70 -7.67 14.12 -3.25
C ALA A 70 -6.45 13.21 -3.22
N GLU A 71 -6.70 11.90 -3.18
CA GLU A 71 -5.81 10.91 -3.76
C GLU A 71 -5.40 11.54 -5.10
N ARG A 72 -4.18 12.07 -5.18
CA ARG A 72 -3.59 12.36 -6.49
C ARG A 72 -3.74 11.04 -7.21
N THR A 73 -4.64 11.01 -8.19
CA THR A 73 -5.13 9.79 -8.83
C THR A 73 -3.92 8.90 -9.05
N PRO A 74 -3.80 7.76 -8.34
CA PRO A 74 -2.75 6.84 -8.66
C PRO A 74 -3.18 6.21 -9.97
N ASP A 75 -2.79 6.83 -11.08
CA ASP A 75 -2.75 6.27 -12.43
C ASP A 75 -1.81 5.04 -12.49
N VAL A 76 -1.53 4.39 -11.35
CA VAL A 76 -0.43 3.42 -11.19
C VAL A 76 -0.87 2.10 -10.55
N VAL A 77 -2.03 2.01 -9.88
CA VAL A 77 -2.47 0.73 -9.26
C VAL A 77 -3.59 0.04 -10.06
N GLU A 78 -3.86 0.48 -11.30
CA GLU A 78 -4.76 -0.24 -12.22
C GLU A 78 -4.09 -1.45 -12.92
N LYS A 79 -2.99 -2.00 -12.37
CA LYS A 79 -2.18 -3.01 -13.08
C LYS A 79 -1.99 -4.38 -12.43
N TYR A 80 -2.65 -4.71 -11.32
CA TYR A 80 -2.40 -6.01 -10.67
C TYR A 80 -3.62 -6.87 -10.33
N LEU A 81 -4.81 -6.55 -10.86
CA LEU A 81 -5.98 -7.44 -10.85
C LEU A 81 -6.47 -7.73 -12.28
N GLY A 82 -5.55 -8.18 -13.14
CA GLY A 82 -5.85 -8.74 -14.47
C GLY A 82 -5.34 -10.17 -14.56
#